data_AF-G4RPA5-F1
#
_entry.id   AF-G4RPA5-F1
#
_cell.length_a   1.000
_cell.length_b   1.000
_cell.length_c   1.000
_cell.angle_alpha   90.00
_cell.angle_beta   90.00
_cell.angle_gamma   90.00
#
_symmetry.space_group_name_H-M   'P 1'
#
loop_
_entity.id
_entity.type
_entity.pdbx_description
1 polymer ?
#
loop_
_entity_poly.entity_id
_entity_poly.type
_entity_poly.pdbx_seq_one_letter_code
_entity_poly.pdbx_strand_id
1 'polypeptide(L)'
;MPAQLAVIIHICSTKVPYASAGKEAIAEIPEIEEEMKLALRDAARKLRLYLSRKERELELLNKYVSLAKYVDEIAVSLSAITNVERSKIAASLYKLIENKLGTTAEEIAKYVASIAGNKE
;
A
#
# COMPACT_ATOMS: atom_id res chain seq x y z
N MET A 1 5.88 -6.70 14.25
CA MET A 1 4.60 -7.33 14.60
C MET A 1 4.23 -8.28 13.47
N PRO A 2 3.74 -9.50 13.74
CA PRO A 2 3.21 -10.36 12.67
C PRO A 2 2.09 -9.62 11.95
N ALA A 3 2.09 -9.66 10.62
CA ALA A 3 1.04 -9.03 9.82
C ALA A 3 -0.31 -9.67 10.15
N GLN A 4 -1.34 -8.86 10.37
CA GLN A 4 -2.71 -9.34 10.60
C GLN A 4 -3.21 -10.00 9.30
N LEU A 5 -3.31 -11.33 9.30
CA LEU A 5 -3.77 -12.10 8.15
C LEU A 5 -4.70 -13.21 8.62
N ALA A 6 -5.90 -13.24 8.05
CA ALA A 6 -6.84 -14.34 8.22
C ALA A 6 -7.02 -15.04 6.87
N VAL A 7 -6.98 -16.37 6.87
CA VAL A 7 -7.21 -17.21 5.70
C VAL A 7 -8.38 -18.13 6.02
N ILE A 8 -9.41 -18.09 5.17
CA ILE A 8 -10.59 -18.94 5.30
C ILE A 8 -10.65 -19.80 4.04
N ILE A 9 -10.75 -21.12 4.24
CA ILE A 9 -10.91 -22.08 3.14
C ILE A 9 -12.23 -22.81 3.37
N HIS A 10 -13.07 -22.82 2.36
CA HIS A 10 -14.35 -23.53 2.38
C HIS A 10 -14.30 -24.68 1.37
N ILE A 11 -14.62 -25.89 1.83
CA ILE A 11 -14.64 -27.12 1.02
C ILE A 11 -16.06 -27.66 1.03
N CYS A 12 -16.60 -27.98 -0.15
CA CYS A 12 -17.93 -28.56 -0.31
C CYS A 12 -17.87 -29.74 -1.28
N SER A 13 -18.43 -30.88 -0.89
CA SER A 13 -18.54 -32.09 -1.72
C SER A 13 -19.70 -32.95 -1.23
N THR A 14 -20.22 -33.83 -2.08
CA THR A 14 -21.25 -34.83 -1.71
C THR A 14 -20.73 -35.80 -0.64
N LYS A 15 -19.43 -36.10 -0.68
CA LYS A 15 -18.72 -36.90 0.33
C LYS A 15 -17.41 -36.21 0.66
N VAL A 16 -17.40 -35.44 1.74
CA VAL A 16 -16.18 -34.82 2.27
C VAL A 16 -15.35 -35.88 3.01
N PRO A 17 -14.07 -36.04 2.69
CA PRO A 17 -13.19 -36.99 3.36
C PRO A 17 -12.67 -36.39 4.67
N TYR A 18 -13.15 -36.91 5.81
CA TYR A 18 -12.71 -36.49 7.14
C TYR A 18 -11.67 -37.46 7.70
N ALA A 19 -10.71 -36.93 8.46
CA ALA A 19 -9.66 -37.72 9.10
C ALA A 19 -10.18 -38.51 10.32
N SER A 20 -11.19 -37.98 11.01
CA SER A 20 -11.82 -38.59 12.18
C SER A 20 -13.34 -38.67 12.01
N ALA A 21 -13.98 -39.60 12.74
CA ALA A 21 -15.44 -39.70 12.80
C ALA A 21 -16.10 -38.42 13.35
N GLY A 22 -15.37 -37.63 14.14
CA GLY A 22 -15.82 -36.35 14.69
C GLY A 22 -15.92 -35.21 13.68
N LYS A 23 -15.39 -35.37 12.46
CA LYS A 23 -15.44 -34.38 11.36
C LYS A 23 -14.74 -33.05 11.67
N GLU A 24 -13.74 -33.06 12.54
CA GLU A 24 -12.99 -31.87 12.95
C GLU A 24 -11.86 -31.52 11.97
N ALA A 25 -11.34 -32.51 11.26
CA ALA A 25 -10.24 -32.37 10.31
C ALA A 25 -10.54 -33.08 8.99
N ILE A 26 -10.02 -32.50 7.90
CA ILE A 26 -10.08 -33.06 6.55
C ILE A 26 -8.91 -34.04 6.38
N ALA A 27 -9.12 -35.13 5.65
CA ALA A 27 -8.06 -36.10 5.36
C ALA A 27 -7.05 -35.55 4.35
N GLU A 28 -5.78 -35.96 4.47
CA GLU A 28 -4.68 -35.59 3.57
C GLU A 28 -4.79 -36.38 2.25
N ILE A 29 -5.56 -35.84 1.32
CA ILE A 29 -5.73 -36.39 -0.02
C ILE A 29 -4.96 -35.49 -1.00
N PRO A 30 -4.01 -36.03 -1.78
CA PRO A 30 -3.13 -35.25 -2.66
C PRO A 30 -3.91 -34.31 -3.58
N GLU A 31 -5.01 -34.77 -4.17
CA GLU A 31 -5.82 -33.98 -5.10
C GLU A 31 -6.47 -32.77 -4.42
N ILE A 32 -6.90 -32.91 -3.16
CA ILE A 32 -7.51 -31.80 -2.39
C ILE A 32 -6.43 -30.81 -1.95
N GLU A 33 -5.27 -31.31 -1.54
CA GLU A 33 -4.14 -30.48 -1.13
C GLU A 33 -3.63 -29.63 -2.29
N GLU A 34 -3.46 -30.24 -3.47
CA GLU A 34 -3.04 -29.53 -4.68
C GLU A 34 -4.02 -28.41 -5.05
N GLU A 35 -5.32 -28.70 -5.03
CA GLU A 35 -6.36 -27.71 -5.36
C GLU A 35 -6.42 -26.58 -4.30
N MET A 36 -6.35 -26.91 -3.01
CA MET A 36 -6.28 -25.91 -1.94
C MET A 36 -5.06 -24.99 -2.11
N LYS A 37 -3.91 -25.55 -2.48
CA LYS A 37 -2.67 -24.80 -2.71
C LYS A 37 -2.78 -23.86 -3.91
N LEU A 38 -3.42 -24.31 -4.99
CA LEU A 38 -3.68 -23.46 -6.16
C LEU A 38 -4.65 -22.32 -5.81
N ALA A 39 -5.75 -22.63 -5.14
CA ALA A 39 -6.73 -21.63 -4.70
C ALA A 39 -6.10 -20.57 -3.77
N LEU A 40 -5.26 -21.00 -2.82
CA LEU A 40 -4.53 -20.08 -1.93
C LEU A 40 -3.54 -19.21 -2.70
N ARG A 41 -2.81 -19.78 -3.67
CA ARG A 41 -1.86 -19.02 -4.51
C ARG A 41 -2.57 -17.97 -5.35
N ASP A 42 -3.76 -18.27 -5.86
CA ASP A 42 -4.56 -17.33 -6.63
C ASP A 42 -5.02 -16.13 -5.78
N ALA A 43 -5.51 -16.39 -4.56
CA ALA A 43 -5.81 -15.34 -3.59
C ALA A 43 -4.54 -14.54 -3.20
N ALA A 44 -3.43 -15.22 -2.95
CA ALA A 44 -2.16 -14.59 -2.60
C ALA A 44 -1.62 -13.68 -3.71
N ARG A 45 -1.79 -14.03 -5.00
CA ARG A 45 -1.40 -13.15 -6.12
C ARG A 45 -2.20 -11.85 -6.14
N LYS A 46 -3.50 -11.91 -5.84
CA LYS A 46 -4.35 -10.71 -5.72
C LYS A 46 -3.89 -9.83 -4.54
N LEU A 47 -3.61 -10.45 -3.39
CA LEU A 47 -3.08 -9.74 -2.23
C LEU A 47 -1.72 -9.09 -2.53
N ARG A 48 -0.81 -9.81 -3.20
CA ARG A 48 0.50 -9.27 -3.58
C ARG A 48 0.36 -8.03 -4.47
N LEU A 49 -0.54 -8.06 -5.45
CA LEU A 49 -0.79 -6.90 -6.31
C LEU A 49 -1.28 -5.70 -5.50
N TYR A 50 -2.17 -5.91 -4.55
CA TYR A 50 -2.65 -4.85 -3.66
C TYR A 50 -1.52 -4.27 -2.80
N LEU A 51 -0.72 -5.13 -2.17
CA LEU A 51 0.41 -4.70 -1.34
C LEU A 51 1.45 -3.92 -2.14
N SER A 52 1.81 -4.39 -3.34
CA SER A 52 2.75 -3.67 -4.21
C SER A 52 2.23 -2.29 -4.63
N ARG A 53 0.91 -2.14 -4.83
CA ARG A 53 0.30 -0.82 -5.09
C ARG A 53 0.41 0.09 -3.87
N LYS A 54 0.06 -0.43 -2.69
CA LYS A 54 0.18 0.30 -1.41
C LYS A 54 1.60 0.74 -1.09
N GLU A 55 2.58 -0.13 -1.36
CA GLU A 55 4.00 0.19 -1.17
C GLU A 55 4.44 1.33 -2.10
N ARG A 56 4.06 1.26 -3.38
CA ARG A 56 4.34 2.33 -4.35
C ARG A 56 3.71 3.67 -3.95
N GLU A 57 2.46 3.65 -3.46
CA GLU A 57 1.79 4.85 -2.93
C GLU A 57 2.55 5.44 -1.75
N LEU A 58 3.00 4.60 -0.81
CA LEU A 58 3.74 5.02 0.37
C LEU A 58 5.14 5.57 0.01
N GLU A 59 5.81 4.99 -0.98
CA GLU A 59 7.07 5.54 -1.51
C GLU A 59 6.90 6.93 -2.13
N LEU A 60 5.82 7.14 -2.89
CA LEU A 60 5.51 8.44 -3.49
C LEU A 60 5.25 9.50 -2.40
N LEU A 61 4.48 9.13 -1.37
CA LEU A 61 4.24 9.98 -0.20
C LEU A 61 5.55 10.35 0.50
N ASN A 62 6.41 9.36 0.78
CA ASN A 62 7.68 9.61 1.45
C ASN A 62 8.59 10.54 0.63
N LYS A 63 8.61 10.38 -0.71
CA LYS A 63 9.32 11.29 -1.61
C LYS A 63 8.76 12.70 -1.55
N TYR A 64 7.43 12.86 -1.60
CA TYR A 64 6.79 14.17 -1.49
C TYR A 64 7.13 14.87 -0.17
N VAL A 65 6.92 14.19 0.97
CA VAL A 65 7.19 14.73 2.30
C VAL A 65 8.66 15.11 2.45
N SER A 66 9.56 14.28 1.92
CA SER A 66 11.00 14.58 1.94
C SER A 66 11.32 15.84 1.13
N LEU A 67 10.80 15.95 -0.09
CA LEU A 67 11.04 17.12 -0.95
C LEU A 67 10.44 18.39 -0.35
N ALA A 68 9.20 18.33 0.14
CA ALA A 68 8.49 19.47 0.73
C ALA A 68 9.28 20.09 1.89
N LYS A 69 9.94 19.28 2.73
CA LYS A 69 10.81 19.77 3.81
C LYS A 69 11.97 20.64 3.31
N TYR A 70 12.52 20.34 2.14
CA TYR A 70 13.64 21.10 1.57
C TYR A 70 13.21 22.31 0.74
N VAL A 71 11.94 22.39 0.30
CA VAL A 71 11.44 23.49 -0.55
C VAL A 71 11.67 24.84 0.12
N ASP A 72 11.41 24.94 1.42
CA ASP A 72 11.55 26.20 2.16
C ASP A 72 13.00 26.70 2.22
N GLU A 73 13.95 25.83 2.52
CA GLU A 73 15.37 26.20 2.58
C GLU A 73 15.92 26.58 1.18
N ILE A 74 15.51 25.84 0.16
CA ILE A 74 15.89 26.12 -1.23
C ILE A 74 15.29 27.47 -1.67
N ALA A 75 14.05 27.76 -1.32
CA ALA A 75 13.40 29.03 -1.66
C ALA A 75 14.09 30.23 -1.00
N VAL A 76 14.54 30.10 0.26
CA VAL A 76 15.32 31.14 0.94
C VAL A 76 16.65 31.38 0.22
N SER A 77 17.39 30.31 -0.07
CA SER A 77 18.70 30.39 -0.70
C SER A 77 18.63 30.98 -2.12
N LEU A 78 17.64 30.55 -2.91
CA LEU A 78 17.43 31.07 -4.26
C LEU A 78 16.95 32.53 -4.26
N SER A 79 16.09 32.92 -3.31
CA SER A 79 15.65 34.30 -3.16
C SER A 79 16.83 35.24 -2.87
N ALA A 80 17.76 34.81 -2.03
CA ALA A 80 18.97 35.58 -1.71
C ALA A 80 19.90 35.81 -2.92
N ILE A 81 19.98 34.83 -3.84
CA ILE A 81 20.86 34.91 -5.02
C ILE A 81 20.19 35.69 -6.16
N THR A 82 18.91 35.41 -6.41
CA THR A 82 18.19 35.92 -7.59
C THR A 82 17.44 37.22 -7.32
N ASN A 83 17.35 37.64 -6.05
CA ASN A 83 16.55 38.78 -5.59
C ASN A 83 15.06 38.69 -5.98
N VAL A 84 14.58 37.46 -6.24
CA VAL A 84 13.18 37.15 -6.54
C VAL A 84 12.47 36.79 -5.24
N GLU A 85 11.20 37.18 -5.13
CA GLU A 85 10.37 36.92 -3.95
C GLU A 85 10.25 35.43 -3.63
N ARG A 86 10.50 35.07 -2.35
CA ARG A 86 10.45 33.68 -1.84
C ARG A 86 9.13 32.98 -2.17
N SER A 87 8.01 33.69 -2.08
CA SER A 87 6.67 33.14 -2.33
C SER A 87 6.53 32.57 -3.76
N LYS A 88 7.07 33.28 -4.76
CA LYS A 88 7.03 32.87 -6.18
C LYS A 88 7.91 31.67 -6.46
N ILE A 89 9.09 31.61 -5.82
CA ILE A 89 10.01 30.47 -5.96
C ILE A 89 9.40 29.22 -5.31
N ALA A 90 8.88 29.33 -4.09
CA ALA A 90 8.24 28.22 -3.39
C ALA A 90 7.05 27.67 -4.21
N ALA A 91 6.16 28.54 -4.70
CA ALA A 91 5.04 28.14 -5.55
C ALA A 91 5.48 27.43 -6.84
N SER A 92 6.60 27.85 -7.43
CA SER A 92 7.14 27.22 -8.64
C SER A 92 7.76 25.85 -8.33
N LEU A 93 8.42 25.70 -7.18
CA LEU A 93 8.99 24.43 -6.72
C LEU A 93 7.90 23.42 -6.39
N TYR A 94 6.82 23.84 -5.72
CA TYR A 94 5.67 22.96 -5.46
C TYR A 94 5.03 22.46 -6.76
N LYS A 95 4.81 23.34 -7.75
CA LYS A 95 4.33 22.93 -9.08
C LYS A 95 5.26 21.94 -9.78
N LEU A 96 6.58 22.12 -9.62
CA LEU A 96 7.57 21.22 -10.21
C LEU A 96 7.55 19.83 -9.55
N ILE A 97 7.35 19.79 -8.23
CA ILE A 97 7.18 18.54 -7.47
C ILE A 97 5.90 17.83 -7.91
N GLU A 98 4.78 18.55 -8.04
CA GLU A 98 3.50 18.01 -8.52
C GLU A 98 3.61 17.41 -9.92
N ASN A 99 4.23 18.15 -10.85
CA ASN A 99 4.44 17.67 -12.23
C ASN A 99 5.31 16.41 -12.29
N LYS A 100 6.31 16.29 -11.40
CA LYS A 100 7.24 15.16 -11.39
C LYS A 100 6.67 13.91 -10.70
N LEU A 101 5.81 14.09 -9.70
CA LEU A 101 5.16 13.00 -8.98
C LEU A 101 3.82 12.57 -9.63
N GLY A 102 3.26 13.40 -10.52
CA GLY A 102 2.04 13.08 -11.28
C GLY A 102 0.81 12.85 -10.40
N THR A 103 0.85 13.32 -9.15
CA THR A 103 -0.17 13.12 -8.11
C THR A 103 -0.47 14.46 -7.46
N THR A 104 -1.74 14.78 -7.27
CA THR A 104 -2.20 16.04 -6.67
C THR A 104 -2.10 15.97 -5.15
N ALA A 105 -1.83 17.11 -4.51
CA ALA A 105 -1.76 17.25 -3.05
C ALA A 105 -3.03 16.73 -2.32
N GLU A 106 -4.17 16.73 -3.01
CA GLU A 106 -5.46 16.22 -2.52
C GLU A 106 -5.50 14.69 -2.34
N GLU A 107 -4.84 13.93 -3.20
CA GLU A 107 -4.76 12.46 -3.09
C GLU A 107 -3.87 12.05 -1.92
N ILE A 108 -2.80 12.82 -1.71
CA ILE A 108 -1.86 12.66 -0.60
C ILE A 108 -2.57 12.96 0.74
N ALA A 109 -3.38 14.03 0.80
CA ALA A 109 -4.13 14.40 2.00
C ALA A 109 -5.19 13.35 2.38
N LYS A 110 -5.93 12.80 1.40
CA LYS A 110 -6.86 11.67 1.63
C LYS A 110 -6.14 10.45 2.20
N TYR A 111 -4.93 10.17 1.73
CA TYR A 111 -4.14 9.03 2.20
C TYR A 111 -3.66 9.20 3.64
N VAL A 112 -3.15 10.38 4.00
CA VAL A 112 -2.75 10.69 5.39
C VAL A 112 -3.94 10.59 6.35
N ALA A 113 -5.13 11.05 5.95
CA ALA A 113 -6.36 10.90 6.73
C ALA A 113 -6.75 9.43 6.92
N SER A 114 -6.59 8.59 5.89
CA SER A 114 -6.89 7.15 5.97
C SER A 114 -5.93 6.36 6.88
N ILE A 115 -4.68 6.80 7.02
CA ILE A 115 -3.71 6.20 7.95
C ILE A 115 -3.99 6.63 9.38
N ALA A 116 -4.41 7.88 9.59
CA ALA A 116 -4.74 8.39 10.92
C ALA A 116 -5.99 7.70 11.52
N GLY A 117 -6.96 7.32 10.69
CA GLY A 117 -8.19 6.62 11.13
C GLY A 117 -8.03 5.12 11.42
N ASN A 118 -6.88 4.51 11.13
CA ASN A 118 -6.63 3.07 11.36
C ASN A 118 -5.76 2.81 12.60
N LYS A 119 -5.63 3.81 13.49
CA LYS A 119 -4.82 3.74 14.71
C LYS A 119 -5.61 3.52 16.01
N GLU A 120 -6.91 3.26 15.91
CA GLU A 120 -7.76 2.84 17.03
C GLU A 120 -7.91 1.32 17.12
#